data_AF-A0A7W7T1X8-F1
#
_entry.id   AF-A0A7W7T1X8-F1
#
_cell.length_a   1.000
_cell.length_b   1.000
_cell.length_c   1.000
_cell.angle_alpha   90.00
_cell.angle_beta   90.00
_cell.angle_gamma   90.00
#
_symmetry.space_group_name_H-M   'P 1'
#
loop_
_entity.id
_entity.type
_entity.pdbx_description
1 polymer ?
#
loop_
_entity_poly.entity_id
_entity_poly.type
_entity_poly.pdbx_seq_one_letter_code
_entity_poly.pdbx_strand_id
1 'polypeptide(L)'
;MMKSLIVAALLATLVPAPPASAAAYTVPRSATASGRGTSEANAEARARYNARVAVLAVGVDCVDWTSQLVVPTERTRQNEWTALVAVDALCVA
;
A
#
# COMPACT_ATOMS: atom_id res chain seq x y z
N MET A 1 5.93 43.98 57.89
CA MET A 1 5.94 42.51 57.68
C MET A 1 6.56 42.23 56.32
N MET A 2 7.42 41.20 56.25
CA MET A 2 8.34 40.86 55.16
C MET A 2 7.68 40.08 54.00
N LYS A 3 8.35 40.12 52.83
CA LYS A 3 8.33 39.16 51.67
C LYS A 3 7.04 39.19 50.81
N SER A 4 7.08 39.10 49.47
CA SER A 4 7.98 38.35 48.60
C SER A 4 7.96 38.85 47.14
N LEU A 5 9.06 38.62 46.42
CA LEU A 5 9.25 38.70 44.96
C LEU A 5 8.45 37.62 44.20
N ILE A 6 8.25 37.82 42.88
CA ILE A 6 8.37 36.87 41.72
C ILE A 6 7.75 37.61 40.49
N VAL A 7 8.52 38.25 39.60
CA VAL A 7 9.22 37.73 38.41
C VAL A 7 8.35 36.90 37.45
N ALA A 8 8.08 37.52 36.29
CA ALA A 8 7.94 36.98 34.93
C ALA A 8 7.05 35.76 34.67
N ALA A 9 6.06 35.95 33.79
CA ALA A 9 5.72 34.96 32.78
C ALA A 9 5.31 35.70 31.50
N LEU A 10 6.31 36.00 30.68
CA LEU A 10 6.13 36.27 29.26
C LEU A 10 5.55 34.99 28.67
N LEU A 11 4.22 34.87 28.63
CA LEU A 11 3.51 33.79 27.94
C LEU A 11 3.66 34.03 26.43
N ALA A 12 4.87 33.83 25.94
CA ALA A 12 5.11 33.49 24.55
C ALA A 12 4.31 32.21 24.30
N THR A 13 3.16 32.38 23.66
CA THR A 13 2.33 31.30 23.14
C THR A 13 3.18 30.54 22.13
N LEU A 14 3.92 29.55 22.61
CA LEU A 14 4.47 28.46 21.82
C LEU A 14 3.27 27.72 21.24
N VAL A 15 2.72 28.24 20.14
CA VAL A 15 1.90 27.45 19.24
C VAL A 15 2.84 26.40 18.69
N PRO A 16 2.67 25.10 19.03
CA PRO A 16 3.43 24.07 18.36
C PRO A 16 3.10 24.22 16.87
N ALA A 17 4.13 24.51 16.07
CA ALA A 17 4.01 24.43 14.62
C ALA A 17 3.44 23.04 14.30
N PRO A 18 2.46 22.92 13.39
CA PRO A 18 2.00 21.61 12.96
C PRO A 18 3.23 20.78 12.59
N PRO A 19 3.31 19.50 13.01
CA PRO A 19 4.41 18.65 12.62
C PRO A 19 4.54 18.78 11.09
N ALA A 20 5.72 19.19 10.62
CA ALA A 20 5.98 19.23 9.20
C ALA A 20 5.66 17.83 8.68
N SER A 21 4.57 17.68 7.92
CA SER A 21 4.28 16.43 7.25
C SER A 21 5.47 16.18 6.36
N ALA A 22 6.27 15.15 6.66
CA ALA A 22 7.23 14.63 5.69
C ALA A 22 6.45 14.51 4.37
N ALA A 23 6.93 15.15 3.31
CA ALA A 23 6.23 15.13 2.03
C ALA A 23 5.98 13.66 1.69
N ALA A 24 4.70 13.27 1.66
CA ALA A 24 4.31 11.91 1.32
C ALA A 24 4.74 11.68 -0.12
N TYR A 25 5.86 10.97 -0.30
CA TYR A 25 6.32 10.55 -1.61
C TYR A 25 5.77 9.16 -1.87
N THR A 26 5.37 8.91 -3.11
CA THR A 26 4.93 7.58 -3.53
C THR A 26 6.12 6.72 -3.91
N VAL A 27 6.13 5.47 -3.48
CA VAL A 27 7.13 4.45 -3.83
C VAL A 27 6.47 3.37 -4.69
N PRO A 28 7.07 3.00 -5.82
CA PRO A 28 6.56 1.91 -6.64
C PRO A 28 6.69 0.58 -5.88
N ARG A 29 5.61 -0.20 -5.88
CA ARG A 29 5.54 -1.53 -5.30
C ARG A 29 4.99 -2.49 -6.34
N SER A 30 5.54 -3.68 -6.37
CA SER A 30 5.07 -4.75 -7.23
C SER A 30 4.99 -6.07 -6.50
N ALA A 31 4.01 -6.88 -6.88
CA ALA A 31 3.90 -8.26 -6.42
C ALA A 31 3.41 -9.16 -7.54
N THR A 32 3.93 -10.38 -7.56
CA THR A 32 3.51 -11.42 -8.50
C THR A 32 2.83 -12.53 -7.74
N ALA A 33 1.63 -12.91 -8.15
CA ALA A 33 0.89 -13.99 -7.52
C ALA A 33 0.20 -14.87 -8.55
N SER A 34 -0.03 -16.13 -8.14
CA SER A 34 -0.78 -17.09 -8.94
C SER A 34 -2.25 -17.14 -8.50
N GLY A 35 -3.10 -17.54 -9.42
CA GLY A 35 -4.52 -17.77 -9.20
C GLY A 35 -4.99 -19.01 -9.95
N ARG A 36 -5.96 -19.71 -9.37
CA ARG A 36 -6.56 -20.91 -9.93
C ARG A 36 -8.07 -20.80 -9.98
N GLY A 37 -8.68 -21.29 -11.06
CA GLY A 37 -10.13 -21.21 -11.26
C GLY A 37 -10.67 -22.15 -12.33
N THR A 38 -12.00 -22.26 -12.40
CA THR A 38 -12.70 -23.12 -13.37
C THR A 38 -12.75 -22.55 -14.78
N SER A 39 -12.33 -21.29 -14.97
CA SER A 39 -12.17 -20.61 -16.26
C SER A 39 -10.91 -19.75 -16.24
N GLU A 40 -10.39 -19.42 -17.43
CA GLU A 40 -9.26 -18.52 -17.63
C GLU A 40 -9.48 -17.18 -16.91
N ALA A 41 -10.60 -16.51 -17.16
CA ALA A 41 -10.93 -15.23 -16.52
C ALA A 41 -10.98 -15.32 -14.98
N ASN A 42 -11.46 -16.45 -14.42
CA ASN A 42 -11.52 -16.65 -12.98
C ASN A 42 -10.11 -16.81 -12.38
N ALA A 43 -9.25 -17.60 -13.03
CA ALA A 43 -7.86 -17.79 -12.62
C ALA A 43 -7.09 -16.46 -12.61
N GLU A 44 -7.25 -15.65 -13.66
CA GLU A 44 -6.62 -14.33 -13.73
C GLU A 44 -7.16 -13.35 -12.69
N ALA A 45 -8.48 -13.30 -12.49
CA ALA A 45 -9.08 -12.42 -11.48
C ALA A 45 -8.56 -12.76 -10.08
N ARG A 46 -8.40 -14.05 -9.76
CA ARG A 46 -7.79 -14.51 -8.51
C ARG A 46 -6.31 -14.18 -8.43
N ALA A 47 -5.55 -14.36 -9.50
CA ALA A 47 -4.14 -14.00 -9.55
C ALA A 47 -3.94 -12.49 -9.29
N ARG A 48 -4.72 -11.64 -9.98
CA ARG A 48 -4.79 -10.18 -9.77
C ARG A 48 -5.12 -9.84 -8.32
N TYR A 49 -6.14 -10.46 -7.75
CA TYR A 49 -6.53 -10.23 -6.37
C TYR A 49 -5.43 -10.60 -5.38
N ASN A 50 -4.85 -11.79 -5.51
CA ASN A 50 -3.78 -12.27 -4.63
C ASN A 50 -2.55 -11.35 -4.69
N ALA A 51 -2.17 -10.90 -5.89
CA ALA A 51 -1.07 -9.97 -6.09
C ALA A 51 -1.37 -8.60 -5.46
N ARG A 52 -2.59 -8.07 -5.60
CA ARG A 52 -3.03 -6.84 -4.92
C ARG A 52 -2.97 -6.95 -3.40
N VAL A 53 -3.44 -8.07 -2.84
CA VAL A 53 -3.35 -8.31 -1.40
C VAL A 53 -1.90 -8.32 -0.92
N ALA A 54 -0.99 -8.91 -1.71
CA ALA A 54 0.44 -8.91 -1.40
C ALA A 54 1.05 -7.49 -1.45
N VAL A 55 0.64 -6.64 -2.40
CA VAL A 55 1.04 -5.22 -2.40
C VAL A 55 0.48 -4.50 -1.18
N LEU A 56 -0.79 -4.71 -0.82
CA LEU A 56 -1.42 -4.02 0.32
C LEU A 56 -0.91 -4.50 1.69
N ALA A 57 -0.22 -5.63 1.77
CA ALA A 57 0.33 -6.16 3.02
C ALA A 57 1.36 -5.22 3.68
N VAL A 58 1.88 -4.22 2.96
CA VAL A 58 2.74 -3.17 3.55
C VAL A 58 1.99 -2.16 4.41
N GLY A 59 0.64 -2.17 4.40
CA GLY A 59 -0.17 -1.35 5.32
C GLY A 59 -0.23 0.14 4.99
N VAL A 60 0.04 0.50 3.74
CA VAL A 60 0.01 1.87 3.23
C VAL A 60 -0.97 1.99 2.06
N ASP A 61 -1.48 3.20 1.86
CA ASP A 61 -2.37 3.50 0.74
C ASP A 61 -1.60 3.43 -0.59
N CYS A 62 -2.21 2.79 -1.59
CA CYS A 62 -1.63 2.65 -2.93
C CYS A 62 -2.63 3.06 -4.03
N VAL A 63 -2.11 3.70 -5.06
CA VAL A 63 -2.83 4.22 -6.23
C VAL A 63 -2.17 3.74 -7.53
N ASP A 64 -2.74 4.13 -8.67
CA ASP A 64 -2.20 3.85 -10.02
C ASP A 64 -1.91 2.36 -10.28
N TRP A 65 -2.88 1.53 -9.91
CA TRP A 65 -2.79 0.09 -10.04
C TRP A 65 -2.74 -0.37 -11.51
N THR A 66 -1.70 -1.11 -11.88
CA THR A 66 -1.60 -1.80 -13.16
C THR A 66 -1.44 -3.30 -12.95
N SER A 67 -1.86 -4.10 -13.92
CA SER A 67 -1.68 -5.55 -13.85
C SER A 67 -1.37 -6.14 -15.21
N GLN A 68 -0.48 -7.12 -15.24
CA GLN A 68 -0.05 -7.79 -16.47
C GLN A 68 0.12 -9.30 -16.23
N LEU A 69 -0.24 -10.10 -17.23
CA LEU A 69 0.08 -11.52 -17.25
C LEU A 69 1.60 -11.68 -17.33
N VAL A 70 2.16 -12.47 -16.42
CA VAL A 70 3.60 -12.81 -16.43
C VAL A 70 3.87 -13.95 -17.41
N VAL A 71 2.95 -14.90 -17.46
CA VAL A 71 2.92 -15.99 -18.45
C VAL A 71 1.49 -16.16 -18.97
N PRO A 72 1.31 -16.74 -20.18
CA PRO A 72 0.00 -17.09 -20.67
C PRO A 72 -0.79 -17.92 -19.65
N THR A 73 -2.10 -17.69 -19.58
CA THR A 73 -2.98 -18.49 -18.73
C THR A 73 -3.05 -19.91 -19.28
N GLU A 74 -2.84 -20.91 -18.41
CA GLU A 74 -2.71 -22.31 -18.82
C GLU A 74 -3.80 -23.16 -18.19
N ARG A 75 -4.30 -24.14 -18.96
CA ARG A 75 -5.20 -25.17 -18.44
C ARG A 75 -4.39 -26.37 -17.96
N THR A 76 -4.54 -26.71 -16.69
CA THR A 76 -3.89 -27.86 -16.07
C THR A 76 -4.53 -29.17 -16.53
N ARG A 77 -3.83 -30.29 -16.29
CA ARG A 77 -4.35 -31.64 -16.55
C ARG A 77 -5.59 -32.01 -15.73
N GLN A 78 -5.93 -31.23 -14.70
CA GLN A 78 -7.09 -31.43 -13.84
C GLN A 78 -8.30 -30.59 -14.30
N ASN A 79 -8.30 -30.08 -15.54
CA ASN A 79 -9.33 -29.20 -16.09
C ASN A 79 -9.50 -27.86 -15.36
N GLU A 80 -8.50 -27.44 -14.60
CA GLU A 80 -8.45 -26.13 -13.92
C GLU A 80 -7.58 -25.15 -14.71
N TRP A 81 -7.85 -23.86 -14.62
CA TRP A 81 -7.02 -22.81 -15.19
C TRP A 81 -6.09 -22.22 -14.14
N THR A 82 -4.85 -21.94 -14.51
CA THR A 82 -3.84 -21.26 -13.70
C THR A 82 -3.35 -20.01 -14.43
N ALA A 83 -3.31 -18.89 -13.72
CA ALA A 83 -2.71 -17.65 -14.19
C ALA A 83 -1.63 -17.16 -13.22
N LEU A 84 -0.64 -16.46 -13.74
CA LEU A 84 0.38 -15.75 -12.96
C LEU A 84 0.35 -14.28 -13.37
N VAL A 85 0.06 -13.40 -12.42
CA VAL A 85 -0.13 -11.97 -12.70
C VAL A 85 0.79 -11.17 -11.80
N ALA A 86 1.48 -10.19 -12.40
CA ALA A 86 2.17 -9.13 -11.70
C ALA A 86 1.22 -7.93 -11.57
N VAL A 87 1.22 -7.33 -10.39
CA VAL A 87 0.51 -6.10 -10.09
C VAL A 87 1.50 -5.08 -9.60
N ASP A 88 1.43 -3.88 -10.16
CA ASP A 88 2.24 -2.73 -9.80
C ASP A 88 1.33 -1.62 -9.27
N ALA A 89 1.80 -0.84 -8.30
CA ALA A 89 1.10 0.31 -7.74
C ALA A 89 2.10 1.34 -7.18
N LEU A 90 1.63 2.57 -7.00
CA LEU A 90 2.35 3.63 -6.30
C LEU A 90 1.81 3.76 -4.88
N CYS A 91 2.62 3.46 -3.87
CA CYS A 91 2.19 3.44 -2.47
C CYS A 91 2.82 4.58 -1.65
N VAL A 92 2.11 5.13 -0.69
CA VAL A 92 2.65 6.14 0.24
C VAL A 92 3.77 5.50 1.08
N ALA A 93 4.89 6.21 1.23
CA ALA A 93 6.06 5.76 1.99
C ALA A 93 6.05 6.19 3.47
#